data_AF-A0A2G6DBF8-F1
#
_entry.id   AF-A0A2G6DBF8-F1
#
_cell.length_a   1.000
_cell.length_b   1.000
_cell.length_c   1.000
_cell.angle_alpha   90.00
_cell.angle_beta   90.00
_cell.angle_gamma   90.00
#
_symmetry.space_group_name_H-M   'P 1'
#
loop_
_entity.id
_entity.type
_entity.pdbx_description
1 polymer ?
#
loop_
_entity_poly.entity_id
_entity_poly.type
_entity_poly.pdbx_seq_one_letter_code
_entity_poly.pdbx_strand_id
1 'polypeptide(L)'
;MRLYDDRDYFRIYTGGSPLLNAKPNENLKRFNWNVPDDLKTFYKIHNGFGEVATIIDNLLLANEYIEVMAEQMNPVCKKHNIKPKGYSFDELLEFFPNGCGNAQCFYKNNGNSTVDWDHDDWELLEEIGFFEFIDEKMSKIDEE
;
A
#
# COMPACT_ATOMS: atom_id res chain seq x y z
N MET A 1 -11.98 -22.91 4.31
CA MET A 1 -10.69 -23.63 4.15
C MET A 1 -10.46 -24.56 5.35
N ARG A 2 -9.80 -25.72 5.20
CA ARG A 2 -9.41 -26.60 6.32
C ARG A 2 -7.90 -26.77 6.37
N LEU A 3 -7.38 -26.94 7.58
CA LEU A 3 -5.99 -27.35 7.79
C LEU A 3 -5.79 -28.79 7.29
N TYR A 4 -4.52 -29.19 7.13
CA TYR A 4 -4.14 -30.56 6.70
C TYR A 4 -4.61 -31.66 7.68
N ASP A 5 -5.04 -31.27 8.88
CA ASP A 5 -5.57 -32.13 9.94
C ASP A 5 -7.08 -31.97 10.14
N ASP A 6 -7.79 -31.51 9.11
CA ASP A 6 -9.26 -31.35 9.04
C ASP A 6 -9.87 -30.32 9.99
N ARG A 7 -9.05 -29.58 10.76
CA ARG A 7 -9.55 -28.47 11.58
C ARG A 7 -9.95 -27.28 10.71
N ASP A 8 -10.93 -26.52 11.22
CA ASP A 8 -11.33 -25.27 10.60
C ASP A 8 -10.16 -24.28 10.62
N TYR A 9 -9.92 -23.67 9.45
CA TYR A 9 -8.95 -22.60 9.30
C TYR A 9 -9.70 -21.26 9.31
N PHE A 10 -9.28 -20.38 10.21
CA PHE A 10 -9.84 -19.03 10.33
C PHE A 10 -8.79 -18.02 9.86
N ARG A 11 -9.18 -17.17 8.91
CA ARG A 11 -8.47 -15.91 8.62
C ARG A 11 -9.04 -14.83 9.52
N ILE A 12 -8.16 -14.09 10.19
CA ILE A 12 -8.58 -13.01 11.09
C ILE A 12 -8.06 -11.71 10.51
N TYR A 13 -8.98 -10.82 10.17
CA TYR A 13 -8.69 -9.46 9.75
C TYR A 13 -8.89 -8.51 10.91
N THR A 14 -7.96 -7.58 11.08
CA THR A 14 -8.04 -6.54 12.10
C THR A 14 -7.64 -5.19 11.54
N GLY A 15 -8.34 -4.16 11.98
CA GLY A 15 -7.91 -2.78 11.81
C GLY A 15 -7.06 -2.32 12.98
N GLY A 16 -6.10 -1.45 12.72
CA GLY A 16 -5.38 -0.72 13.76
C GLY A 16 -6.29 0.31 14.44
N SER A 17 -5.84 0.83 15.59
CA SER A 17 -6.57 1.87 16.34
C SER A 17 -6.78 3.13 15.49
N PRO A 18 -7.96 3.80 15.58
CA PRO A 18 -8.22 5.05 14.88
C PRO A 18 -7.14 6.13 15.09
N LEU A 19 -6.74 6.80 14.02
CA LEU A 19 -5.80 7.92 14.00
C LEU A 19 -6.51 9.18 13.45
N LEU A 20 -7.05 9.99 14.36
CA LEU A 20 -7.89 11.15 14.01
C LEU A 20 -7.14 12.27 13.29
N ASN A 21 -5.84 12.41 13.57
CA ASN A 21 -4.99 13.49 13.10
C ASN A 21 -3.71 12.90 12.48
N ALA A 22 -3.86 12.11 11.41
CA ALA A 22 -2.73 11.54 10.69
C ALA A 22 -1.81 12.66 10.15
N LYS A 23 -0.52 12.55 10.48
CA LYS A 23 0.53 13.50 10.08
C LYS A 23 1.61 12.73 9.32
N PRO A 24 2.34 13.41 8.42
CA PRO A 24 3.46 12.80 7.71
C PRO A 24 4.46 12.19 8.70
N ASN A 25 4.86 10.94 8.47
CA ASN A 25 5.97 10.31 9.18
C ASN A 25 7.32 10.86 8.67
N GLU A 26 8.45 10.41 9.24
CA GLU A 26 9.77 10.93 8.86
C GLU A 26 10.15 10.64 7.40
N ASN A 27 9.71 9.49 6.85
CA ASN A 27 9.92 9.16 5.44
C ASN A 27 9.16 10.19 4.56
N LEU A 28 7.85 10.38 4.79
CA LEU A 28 7.05 11.32 4.01
C LEU A 28 7.59 12.75 4.10
N LYS A 29 8.01 13.21 5.29
CA LYS A 29 8.62 14.53 5.45
C LYS A 29 9.88 14.69 4.60
N ARG A 30 10.75 13.67 4.57
CA ARG A 30 12.01 13.68 3.81
C ARG A 30 11.77 13.87 2.31
N PHE A 31 10.71 13.26 1.78
CA PHE A 31 10.34 13.34 0.37
C PHE A 31 9.27 14.40 0.06
N ASN A 32 9.00 15.30 1.01
CA ASN A 32 8.00 16.36 0.87
C ASN A 32 6.62 15.84 0.44
N TRP A 33 6.17 14.81 1.15
CA TRP A 33 4.86 14.20 1.05
C TRP A 33 3.98 14.56 2.23
N ASN A 34 2.69 14.68 1.95
CA ASN A 34 1.65 14.65 2.96
C ASN A 34 0.96 13.29 2.94
N VAL A 35 0.32 12.91 4.05
CA VAL A 35 -0.59 11.76 4.06
C VAL A 35 -1.77 12.10 3.12
N PRO A 36 -2.12 11.25 2.14
CA PRO A 36 -3.26 11.47 1.25
C PRO A 36 -4.58 11.60 2.02
N ASP A 37 -5.49 12.46 1.55
CA ASP A 37 -6.71 12.78 2.31
C ASP A 37 -7.68 11.60 2.44
N ASP A 38 -7.74 10.74 1.42
CA ASP A 38 -8.54 9.52 1.47
C ASP A 38 -7.97 8.54 2.49
N LEU A 39 -6.65 8.41 2.53
CA LEU A 39 -5.95 7.60 3.53
C LEU A 39 -6.13 8.17 4.95
N LYS A 40 -6.09 9.50 5.13
CA LYS A 40 -6.46 10.13 6.42
C LYS A 40 -7.89 9.81 6.82
N THR A 41 -8.81 9.76 5.86
CA THR A 41 -10.22 9.44 6.09
C THR A 41 -10.36 7.99 6.54
N PHE A 42 -9.67 7.07 5.88
CA PHE A 42 -9.61 5.67 6.28
C PHE A 42 -9.02 5.50 7.69
N TYR A 43 -7.89 6.17 7.97
CA TYR A 43 -7.20 6.09 9.25
C TYR A 43 -8.02 6.61 10.44
N LYS A 44 -9.00 7.48 10.23
CA LYS A 44 -9.95 7.87 11.29
C LYS A 44 -10.81 6.72 11.80
N ILE A 45 -10.89 5.62 11.06
CA ILE A 45 -11.60 4.40 11.44
C ILE A 45 -10.57 3.31 11.80
N HIS A 46 -9.62 3.05 10.90
CA HIS A 46 -8.59 2.03 11.09
C HIS A 46 -7.21 2.53 10.62
N ASN A 47 -6.26 2.74 11.55
CA ASN A 47 -4.87 3.05 11.17
C ASN A 47 -4.15 1.78 10.71
N GLY A 48 -4.30 1.45 9.43
CA GLY A 48 -3.91 0.16 8.88
C GLY A 48 -5.01 -0.88 9.04
N PHE A 49 -5.03 -1.86 8.13
CA PHE A 49 -6.02 -2.94 8.11
C PHE A 49 -5.47 -4.14 7.34
N GLY A 50 -5.67 -5.35 7.84
CA GLY A 50 -5.30 -6.55 7.10
C GLY A 50 -5.37 -7.82 7.92
N GLU A 51 -4.90 -8.92 7.34
CA GLU A 51 -4.83 -10.23 8.00
C GLU A 51 -3.75 -10.23 9.10
N VAL A 52 -4.04 -10.84 10.25
CA VAL A 52 -3.10 -10.98 11.37
C VAL A 52 -2.02 -12.04 11.08
N ALA A 53 -2.18 -12.83 10.02
CA ALA A 53 -1.25 -13.89 9.65
C ALA A 53 -0.01 -13.34 8.93
N THR A 54 1.10 -14.07 9.03
CA THR A 54 2.47 -13.75 8.59
C THR A 54 2.69 -13.38 7.12
N ILE A 55 1.64 -13.34 6.29
CA ILE A 55 1.75 -13.03 4.86
C ILE A 55 1.24 -11.59 4.66
N ILE A 56 2.05 -10.77 4.01
CA ILE A 56 1.74 -9.37 3.66
C ILE A 56 0.76 -9.31 2.47
N ASP A 57 -0.11 -10.31 2.34
CA ASP A 57 -1.20 -10.30 1.37
C ASP A 57 -2.38 -9.61 2.04
N ASN A 58 -2.95 -8.62 1.35
CA ASN A 58 -4.09 -7.83 1.83
C ASN A 58 -3.83 -6.96 3.07
N LEU A 59 -2.64 -6.36 3.16
CA LEU A 59 -2.28 -5.44 4.24
C LEU A 59 -2.25 -3.99 3.77
N LEU A 60 -3.23 -3.21 4.22
CA LEU A 60 -3.16 -1.76 4.21
C LEU A 60 -2.26 -1.29 5.36
N LEU A 61 -1.16 -0.64 5.01
CA LEU A 61 -0.14 -0.19 5.94
C LEU A 61 -0.68 0.92 6.85
N ALA A 62 -0.31 0.88 8.14
CA ALA A 62 -0.57 1.97 9.07
C ALA A 62 0.29 3.21 8.74
N ASN A 63 -0.11 4.39 9.23
CA ASN A 63 0.53 5.67 8.92
C ASN A 63 2.04 5.72 9.25
N GLU A 64 2.47 4.98 10.27
CA GLU A 64 3.87 4.85 10.66
C GLU A 64 4.71 4.00 9.70
N TYR A 65 4.08 3.21 8.83
CA TYR A 65 4.73 2.23 7.94
C TYR A 65 4.60 2.57 6.46
N ILE A 66 3.74 3.51 6.06
CA ILE A 66 3.72 3.99 4.66
C ILE A 66 5.03 4.69 4.32
N GLU A 67 5.56 4.42 3.12
CA GLU A 67 6.84 4.95 2.67
C GLU A 67 6.77 5.42 1.22
N VAL A 68 7.45 6.52 0.93
CA VAL A 68 7.71 6.94 -0.43
C VAL A 68 8.73 5.98 -1.03
N MET A 69 8.37 5.38 -2.16
CA MET A 69 9.14 4.31 -2.79
C MET A 69 10.60 4.70 -3.09
N ALA A 70 10.87 5.99 -3.29
CA ALA A 70 12.21 6.52 -3.50
C ALA A 70 13.22 6.10 -2.44
N GLU A 71 12.83 5.95 -1.18
CA GLU A 71 13.74 5.53 -0.10
C GLU A 71 14.43 4.19 -0.43
N GLN A 72 13.67 3.25 -0.98
CA GLN A 72 14.14 1.91 -1.30
C GLN A 72 14.62 1.80 -2.76
N MET A 73 13.88 2.40 -3.70
CA MET A 73 14.08 2.15 -5.13
C MET A 73 15.12 3.07 -5.79
N ASN A 74 15.34 4.29 -5.30
CA ASN A 74 16.38 5.17 -5.88
C ASN A 74 17.80 4.57 -5.72
N PRO A 75 18.17 3.98 -4.57
CA PRO A 75 19.43 3.23 -4.43
C PRO A 75 19.55 2.06 -5.42
N VAL A 76 18.47 1.30 -5.63
CA VAL A 76 18.44 0.16 -6.58
C VAL A 76 18.63 0.65 -8.01
N CYS A 77 17.88 1.67 -8.43
CA CYS A 77 18.01 2.29 -9.74
C CYS A 77 19.44 2.77 -10.00
N LYS A 78 20.04 3.44 -9.02
CA LYS A 78 21.43 3.92 -9.11
C LYS A 78 22.42 2.76 -9.24
N LYS A 79 22.25 1.70 -8.45
CA LYS A 79 23.14 0.52 -8.47
C LYS A 79 23.09 -0.22 -9.80
N HIS A 80 21.91 -0.34 -10.40
CA HIS A 80 21.68 -1.11 -11.62
C HIS A 80 21.64 -0.25 -12.89
N ASN A 81 21.82 1.07 -12.76
CA ASN A 81 21.69 2.05 -13.84
C ASN A 81 20.34 1.93 -14.59
N ILE A 82 19.28 1.67 -13.82
CA ILE A 82 17.90 1.59 -14.30
C ILE A 82 17.25 2.96 -14.15
N LYS A 83 16.41 3.34 -15.12
CA LYS A 83 15.59 4.54 -15.04
C LYS A 83 14.15 4.18 -15.42
N PRO A 84 13.17 4.30 -14.50
CA PRO A 84 11.77 4.10 -14.84
C PRO A 84 11.32 5.09 -15.91
N LYS A 85 10.38 4.67 -16.76
CA LYS A 85 9.85 5.49 -17.85
C LYS A 85 8.54 6.12 -17.41
N GLY A 86 8.45 7.45 -17.50
CA GLY A 86 7.19 8.17 -17.30
C GLY A 86 6.85 8.53 -15.85
N TYR A 87 7.65 8.13 -14.86
CA TYR A 87 7.46 8.48 -13.45
C TYR A 87 8.79 8.54 -12.67
N SER A 88 8.76 9.11 -11.47
CA SER A 88 9.82 8.97 -10.46
C SER A 88 9.32 8.22 -9.23
N PHE A 89 10.18 7.44 -8.57
CA PHE A 89 9.84 6.80 -7.30
C PHE A 89 9.59 7.82 -6.17
N ASP A 90 10.04 9.06 -6.32
CA ASP A 90 9.71 10.18 -5.41
C ASP A 90 8.22 10.58 -5.51
N GLU A 91 7.53 10.13 -6.56
CA GLU A 91 6.12 10.41 -6.82
C GLU A 91 5.19 9.25 -6.43
N LEU A 92 5.73 8.15 -5.89
CA LEU A 92 4.96 6.99 -5.46
C LEU A 92 5.03 6.83 -3.95
N LEU A 93 3.86 6.73 -3.32
CA LEU A 93 3.71 6.44 -1.90
C LEU A 93 3.05 5.07 -1.75
N GLU A 94 3.83 4.09 -1.27
CA GLU A 94 3.35 2.73 -1.01
C GLU A 94 2.40 2.73 0.20
N PHE A 95 1.23 2.12 0.04
CA PHE A 95 0.28 1.91 1.14
C PHE A 95 -0.30 0.49 1.21
N PHE A 96 -0.11 -0.32 0.17
CA PHE A 96 -0.61 -1.69 0.10
C PHE A 96 0.38 -2.57 -0.69
N PRO A 97 1.44 -3.09 -0.04
CA PRO A 97 2.33 -4.06 -0.65
C PRO A 97 1.63 -5.41 -0.85
N ASN A 98 2.06 -6.18 -1.85
CA ASN A 98 1.57 -7.55 -2.06
C ASN A 98 2.55 -8.65 -1.58
N GLY A 99 3.60 -8.27 -0.83
CA GLY A 99 4.60 -9.19 -0.31
C GLY A 99 5.52 -9.86 -1.33
N CYS A 100 5.32 -9.63 -2.64
CA CYS A 100 6.09 -10.21 -3.74
C CYS A 100 6.81 -9.16 -4.60
N GLY A 101 6.93 -7.93 -4.09
CA GLY A 101 7.64 -6.85 -4.76
C GLY A 101 6.70 -5.80 -5.36
N ASN A 102 5.47 -6.13 -5.75
CA ASN A 102 4.53 -5.14 -6.27
C ASN A 102 3.80 -4.43 -5.12
N ALA A 103 3.23 -3.27 -5.46
CA ALA A 103 2.48 -2.49 -4.49
C ALA A 103 1.45 -1.59 -5.15
N GLN A 104 0.30 -1.42 -4.49
CA GLN A 104 -0.57 -0.28 -4.77
C GLN A 104 0.04 0.97 -4.14
N CYS A 105 0.19 2.00 -4.96
CA CYS A 105 0.80 3.27 -4.59
C CYS A 105 -0.15 4.43 -4.85
N PHE A 106 -0.14 5.46 -3.99
CA PHE A 106 -0.66 6.76 -4.38
C PHE A 106 0.32 7.41 -5.36
N TYR A 107 -0.22 8.00 -6.45
CA TYR A 107 0.60 8.68 -7.45
C TYR A 107 0.43 10.20 -7.38
N LYS A 108 1.50 10.91 -7.05
CA LYS A 108 1.49 12.36 -6.77
C LYS A 108 0.89 13.21 -7.90
N ASN A 109 1.07 12.77 -9.15
CA ASN A 109 0.73 13.54 -10.34
C ASN A 109 -0.75 13.47 -10.73
N ASN A 110 -1.50 12.50 -10.20
CA ASN A 110 -2.89 12.26 -10.60
C ASN A 110 -3.92 12.52 -9.48
N GLY A 111 -3.53 13.21 -8.41
CA GLY A 111 -4.43 13.56 -7.29
C GLY A 111 -4.53 12.46 -6.24
N ASN A 112 -5.75 12.05 -5.89
CA ASN A 112 -6.04 11.00 -4.90
C ASN A 112 -6.15 9.58 -5.53
N SER A 113 -5.81 9.42 -6.80
CA SER A 113 -5.79 8.10 -7.44
C SER A 113 -4.58 7.27 -7.00
N THR A 114 -4.70 5.98 -7.20
CA THR A 114 -3.69 4.99 -6.91
C THR A 114 -3.37 4.20 -8.17
N VAL A 115 -2.17 3.67 -8.24
CA VAL A 115 -1.66 2.87 -9.37
C VAL A 115 -1.04 1.59 -8.83
N ASP A 116 -1.17 0.50 -9.58
CA ASP A 116 -0.45 -0.73 -9.31
C ASP A 116 0.97 -0.60 -9.86
N TRP A 117 1.98 -0.65 -8.99
CA TRP A 117 3.37 -0.64 -9.42
C TRP A 117 3.88 -2.07 -9.54
N ASP A 118 4.25 -2.45 -10.76
CA ASP A 118 4.83 -3.75 -11.07
C ASP A 118 6.36 -3.71 -10.98
N HIS A 119 6.93 -4.52 -10.10
CA HIS A 119 8.36 -4.60 -9.87
C HIS A 119 9.11 -5.35 -10.98
N ASP A 120 8.42 -6.24 -11.70
CA ASP A 120 9.04 -7.06 -12.76
C ASP A 120 9.25 -6.22 -14.02
N ASP A 121 8.21 -5.52 -14.45
CA ASP A 121 8.22 -4.72 -15.68
C ASP A 121 8.60 -3.24 -15.46
N TRP A 122 8.63 -2.76 -14.21
CA TRP A 122 8.92 -1.37 -13.85
C TRP A 122 7.92 -0.38 -14.45
N GLU A 123 6.65 -0.76 -14.45
CA GLU A 123 5.54 0.00 -15.03
C GLU A 123 4.53 0.39 -13.96
N LEU A 124 3.79 1.47 -14.25
CA LEU A 124 2.58 1.83 -13.52
C LEU A 124 1.40 1.30 -14.30
N LEU A 125 0.65 0.40 -13.68
CA LEU A 125 -0.54 -0.22 -14.21
C LEU A 125 -1.77 0.34 -13.48
N GLU A 126 -2.93 0.14 -14.11
CA GLU A 126 -4.27 0.31 -13.52
C GLU A 126 -4.44 1.50 -12.56
N GLU A 127 -4.84 2.64 -13.10
CA GLU A 127 -5.23 3.78 -12.26
C GLU A 127 -6.64 3.60 -11.71
N ILE A 128 -6.78 3.67 -10.38
CA ILE A 128 -8.03 3.44 -9.65
C ILE A 128 -8.13 4.36 -8.43
N GLY A 129 -9.35 4.78 -8.06
CA GLY A 129 -9.57 5.57 -6.86
C GLY A 129 -9.28 4.78 -5.58
N PHE A 130 -8.77 5.42 -4.53
CA PHE A 130 -8.42 4.71 -3.28
C PHE A 130 -9.60 3.89 -2.71
N PHE A 131 -10.77 4.49 -2.53
CA PHE A 131 -11.91 3.76 -1.95
C PHE A 131 -12.49 2.69 -2.88
N GLU A 132 -12.34 2.86 -4.19
CA GLU A 132 -12.72 1.85 -5.18
C GLU A 132 -11.80 0.64 -5.09
N PHE A 133 -10.48 0.86 -5.00
CA PHE A 133 -9.50 -0.20 -4.73
C PHE A 133 -9.78 -0.94 -3.41
N ILE A 134 -10.11 -0.21 -2.34
CA ILE A 134 -10.46 -0.84 -1.06
C ILE A 134 -11.71 -1.72 -1.20
N ASP A 135 -12.75 -1.24 -1.87
CA ASP A 135 -13.97 -2.02 -2.11
C ASP A 135 -13.68 -3.32 -2.89
N GLU A 136 -12.84 -3.24 -3.94
CA GLU A 136 -12.42 -4.41 -4.72
C GLU A 136 -11.61 -5.43 -3.90
N LYS A 137 -10.74 -4.98 -2.99
CA LYS A 137 -9.95 -5.89 -2.15
C LYS A 137 -10.78 -6.49 -1.03
N MET A 138 -11.68 -5.73 -0.43
CA MET A 138 -12.53 -6.20 0.68
C MET A 138 -13.63 -7.13 0.20
N SER A 139 -14.25 -6.87 -0.96
CA SER A 139 -15.26 -7.79 -1.55
C SER A 139 -14.70 -9.18 -1.81
N LYS A 140 -13.42 -9.30 -2.18
CA LYS A 140 -12.74 -10.61 -2.35
C LYS A 140 -12.59 -11.38 -1.04
N ILE A 141 -12.52 -10.69 0.10
CA ILE A 141 -12.47 -11.33 1.43
C ILE A 141 -13.85 -11.93 1.78
N ASP A 142 -14.94 -11.29 1.37
CA ASP A 142 -16.30 -11.78 1.63
C ASP A 142 -16.69 -13.00 0.77
N GLU A 143 -15.97 -13.26 -0.33
CA GLU A 143 -16.23 -14.37 -1.26
C GLU A 143 -15.44 -15.67 -0.96
N GLU A 144 -14.50 -15.66 0.00
CA GLU A 144 -13.66 -16.81 0.41
C GLU A 144 -14.27 -17.71 1.52
#